data_AF-A0A2E7V1V3-F1
#
_entry.id   AF-A0A2E7V1V3-F1
#
_cell.length_a   1.000
_cell.length_b   1.000
_cell.length_c   1.000
_cell.angle_alpha   90.00
_cell.angle_beta   90.00
_cell.angle_gamma   90.00
#
_symmetry.space_group_name_H-M   'P 1'
#
loop_
_entity.id
_entity.type
_entity.pdbx_description
1 polymer ?
#
loop_
_entity_poly.entity_id
_entity_poly.type
_entity_poly.pdbx_seq_one_letter_code
_entity_poly.pdbx_strand_id
1 'polypeptide(L)' 'CGNRITIADLVLYCCTDFASGVGQKIDTKLENITAWFSKIENRKSAVESLHPAAEKVGMRG' A
#
# COMPACT_ATOMS: atom_id res chain seq x y z
N CYS A 1 17.25 0.46 -4.45
CA CYS A 1 16.62 1.56 -5.21
C CYS A 1 16.66 1.20 -6.68
N GLY A 2 15.65 1.60 -7.46
CA GLY A 2 15.47 1.15 -8.86
C GLY A 2 14.64 -0.13 -8.93
N ASN A 3 15.11 -1.15 -9.63
CA ASN A 3 14.33 -2.37 -9.92
C ASN A 3 14.16 -3.35 -8.73
N ARG A 4 14.61 -2.98 -7.53
CA ARG A 4 14.51 -3.81 -6.31
C ARG A 4 13.59 -3.14 -5.31
N ILE A 5 12.72 -3.94 -4.68
CA ILE A 5 11.96 -3.52 -3.51
C ILE A 5 12.91 -3.30 -2.35
N THR A 6 12.68 -2.23 -1.61
CA THR A 6 13.47 -1.81 -0.46
C THR A 6 12.56 -1.40 0.70
N ILE A 7 13.17 -1.09 1.84
CA ILE A 7 12.43 -0.57 2.99
C ILE A 7 11.66 0.72 2.66
N ALA A 8 12.17 1.54 1.74
CA ALA A 8 11.49 2.75 1.30
C ALA A 8 10.14 2.45 0.64
N ASP A 9 10.07 1.38 -0.18
CA ASP A 9 8.81 0.93 -0.78
C ASP A 9 7.81 0.45 0.28
N LEU A 10 8.30 -0.29 1.29
CA LEU A 10 7.43 -0.80 2.36
C LEU A 10 6.87 0.33 3.22
N VAL A 11 7.73 1.26 3.63
CA VAL A 11 7.31 2.42 4.44
C VAL A 11 6.32 3.29 3.66
N LEU A 12 6.63 3.62 2.40
CA LEU A 12 5.74 4.42 1.56
C LEU A 12 4.40 3.71 1.34
N TYR A 13 4.40 2.39 1.16
CA TYR A 13 3.19 1.61 0.94
C TYR A 13 2.28 1.67 2.17
N CYS A 14 2.82 1.38 3.37
CA CYS A 14 2.06 1.43 4.61
C CYS A 14 1.50 2.83 4.88
N CYS A 15 2.31 3.89 4.69
CA CYS A 15 1.84 5.26 4.88
C CYS A 15 0.73 5.65 3.91
N THR A 16 0.82 5.20 2.65
CA THR A 16 -0.16 5.54 1.61
C THR A 16 -1.48 4.79 1.82
N ASP A 17 -1.42 3.51 2.21
CA ASP A 17 -2.61 2.72 2.55
C ASP A 17 -3.33 3.30 3.79
N PHE A 18 -2.57 3.66 4.83
CA PHE A 18 -3.11 4.37 6.00
C PHE A 18 -3.76 5.71 5.61
N ALA A 19 -3.10 6.52 4.79
CA ALA A 19 -3.63 7.81 4.33
C ALA A 19 -4.97 7.63 3.59
N SER A 20 -5.09 6.59 2.75
CA SER A 20 -6.35 6.24 2.08
C SER A 20 -7.46 5.92 3.09
N GLY A 21 -7.13 5.18 4.16
CA GLY A 21 -8.06 4.86 5.25
C GLY A 21 -8.62 6.08 5.99
N VAL A 22 -7.87 7.18 6.04
CA VAL A 22 -8.32 8.47 6.62
C VAL A 22 -8.87 9.45 5.57
N GLY A 23 -9.14 8.98 4.35
CA GLY A 23 -9.77 9.76 3.28
C GLY A 23 -8.79 10.52 2.37
N GLN A 24 -7.49 10.34 2.53
CA GLN A 24 -6.46 10.96 1.70
C GLN A 24 -5.96 9.96 0.65
N LYS A 25 -6.66 9.91 -0.48
CA LYS A 25 -6.34 8.99 -1.58
C LYS A 25 -5.24 9.56 -2.48
N ILE A 26 -4.50 8.66 -3.14
CA ILE A 26 -3.55 9.02 -4.20
C ILE A 26 -4.32 9.75 -5.31
N ASP A 27 -3.82 10.90 -5.75
CA ASP A 27 -4.33 11.60 -6.93
C ASP A 27 -4.16 10.70 -8.16
N THR A 28 -5.25 10.41 -8.86
CA THR A 28 -5.26 9.53 -10.03
C THR A 28 -4.40 10.03 -11.18
N LYS A 29 -4.07 11.33 -11.22
CA LYS A 29 -3.14 11.93 -12.20
C LYS A 29 -1.68 11.52 -11.96
N LEU A 30 -1.35 10.98 -10.78
CA LEU A 30 0.00 10.51 -10.44
C LEU A 30 0.18 9.05 -10.89
N GLU A 31 0.17 8.83 -12.20
CA GLU A 31 0.16 7.49 -12.83
C GLU A 31 1.30 6.59 -12.33
N ASN A 32 2.51 7.14 -12.16
CA ASN A 32 3.66 6.41 -11.65
C ASN A 32 3.47 5.91 -10.22
N ILE A 33 2.82 6.72 -9.36
CA ILE A 33 2.54 6.37 -7.97
C ILE A 33 1.42 5.35 -7.91
N THR A 34 0.36 5.52 -8.70
CA THR A 34 -0.74 4.54 -8.80
C THR A 34 -0.25 3.19 -9.30
N ALA A 35 0.61 3.17 -10.31
CA ALA A 35 1.23 1.95 -10.84
C ALA A 35 2.16 1.28 -9.83
N TRP A 36 2.99 2.07 -9.14
CA TRP A 36 3.85 1.58 -8.07
C TRP A 36 3.03 0.99 -6.90
N PHE A 37 2.00 1.70 -6.42
CA PHE A 37 1.16 1.22 -5.32
C PHE A 37 0.48 -0.10 -5.69
N SER A 38 -0.12 -0.16 -6.89
CA SER A 38 -0.73 -1.39 -7.42
C SER A 38 0.25 -2.55 -7.48
N LYS A 39 1.51 -2.29 -7.84
CA LYS A 39 2.54 -3.33 -7.90
C LYS A 39 2.92 -3.87 -6.51
N ILE A 40 2.97 -3.03 -5.48
CA ILE A 40 3.30 -3.46 -4.10
C ILE A 40 2.09 -4.13 -3.45
N GLU A 41 0.89 -3.57 -3.61
CA GLU A 41 -0.40 -4.05 -3.11
C GLU A 41 -0.69 -5.49 -3.56
N ASN A 42 -0.44 -5.81 -4.84
CA ASN A 42 -0.72 -7.14 -5.40
C ASN A 42 0.31 -8.22 -5.03
N ARG A 43 1.28 -7.91 -4.17
CA ARG A 43 2.28 -8.91 -3.76
C ARG A 43 1.66 -9.90 -2.80
N LYS A 44 2.01 -11.19 -2.96
CA LYS A 44 1.63 -12.25 -2.02
C LYS A 44 1.93 -11.88 -0.55
N SER A 45 3.11 -11.30 -0.29
CA SER A 45 3.49 -10.85 1.05
C SER A 45 2.61 -9.75 1.62
N ALA A 46 2.03 -8.87 0.78
CA ALA A 46 1.13 -7.82 1.25
C ALA A 46 -0.20 -8.41 1.70
N VAL A 47 -0.75 -9.35 0.92
CA VAL A 47 -2.00 -10.06 1.25
C VAL A 47 -1.83 -10.94 2.50
N GLU A 48 -0.74 -11.72 2.57
CA GLU A 48 -0.49 -12.64 3.69
C GLU A 48 -0.13 -11.93 5.00
N SER A 49 0.27 -10.66 4.94
CA SER A 49 0.59 -9.87 6.15
C SER A 49 -0.62 -9.29 6.86
N LEU A 50 -1.83 -9.40 6.29
CA LEU A 50 -3.03 -8.82 6.87
C LEU A 50 -3.41 -9.52 8.17
N HIS A 51 -3.67 -8.73 9.21
CA HIS A 51 -4.21 -9.25 10.46
C HIS A 51 -5.64 -9.80 10.23
N PRO A 52 -6.07 -10.90 10.88
CA PRO A 52 -7.41 -11.47 10.69
C PRO A 52 -8.57 -10.51 10.98
N ALA A 53 -8.33 -9.46 11.76
CA ALA A 53 -9.33 -8.43 12.05
C ALA A 53 -9.47 -7.37 10.95
N ALA A 54 -8.55 -7.31 9.98
CA ALA A 54 -8.45 -6.21 9.01
C ALA A 54 -9.75 -5.97 8.23
N GLU A 55 -10.39 -7.06 7.78
CA GLU A 55 -11.66 -7.01 7.07
C GLU A 55 -12.79 -6.43 7.95
N LYS A 56 -12.80 -6.77 9.24
CA LYS A 56 -13.84 -6.32 10.18
C LYS A 56 -13.73 -4.84 10.52
N VAL A 57 -12.51 -4.32 10.60
CA VAL A 57 -12.25 -2.93 11.01
C VAL A 57 -12.08 -1.97 9.81
N GLY A 58 -12.02 -2.50 8.59
CA GLY A 58 -11.83 -1.70 7.38
C GLY A 58 -10.44 -1.05 7.28
N MET A 59 -9.49 -1.50 8.09
CA MET A 59 -8.10 -1.02 8.14
C MET A 59 -7.18 -2.23 8.05
N ARG A 60 -6.06 -2.08 7.34
CA ARG A 60 -5.18 -3.20 6.98
C ARG A 60 -3.95 -3.33 7.88
N GLY A 61 -3.80 -2.41 8.84
CA GLY A 61 -2.77 -2.39 9.88
C GLY A 61 -3.39 -2.13 11.25
#